data_AF-C4V979-F1
#
_entry.id   AF-C4V979-F1
#
_cell.length_a   1.000
_cell.length_b   1.000
_cell.length_c   1.000
_cell.angle_alpha   90.00
_cell.angle_beta   90.00
_cell.angle_gamma   90.00
#
_symmetry.space_group_name_H-M   'P 1'
#
loop_
_entity.id
_entity.type
_entity.pdbx_description
1 polymer ?
#
loop_
_entity_poly.entity_id
_entity_poly.type
_entity_poly.pdbx_seq_one_letter_code
_entity_poly.pdbx_strand_id
1 'polypeptide(L)'
;MNFCICIFILKSTKSEFTSLKDFIKKTSLAFVDLTNIHKEILKNIYEVIKYEERDSVVLFMAAALHNTSFLNKFVDNWDKGMYKTRGLLEIQGFEKYQTLSTLSTRYNYVENYEMLGAPVSFVIKDCYQYFLHVLKLQYTFENYCQKMGLGEYEKIKNRRDILRFKSIYDVLTDVY
;
A
#
# COMPACT_ATOMS: atom_id res chain seq x y z
N MET A 1 -40.77 -22.88 -2.41
CA MET A 1 -40.24 -21.59 -2.92
C MET A 1 -38.72 -21.64 -2.80
N ASN A 2 -38.01 -21.79 -3.92
CA ASN A 2 -36.55 -21.77 -3.95
C ASN A 2 -36.08 -20.34 -4.21
N PHE A 3 -35.39 -19.74 -3.25
CA PHE A 3 -34.71 -18.46 -3.44
C PHE A 3 -33.38 -18.70 -4.14
N CYS A 4 -33.33 -18.33 -5.42
CA CYS A 4 -32.10 -18.25 -6.19
C CYS A 4 -31.34 -17.00 -5.73
N ILE A 5 -30.29 -17.17 -4.94
CA ILE A 5 -29.38 -16.08 -4.58
C ILE A 5 -28.48 -15.81 -5.78
N CYS A 6 -28.87 -14.85 -6.61
CA CYS A 6 -27.97 -14.25 -7.59
C CYS A 6 -26.90 -13.46 -6.83
N ILE A 7 -25.72 -14.07 -6.66
CA ILE A 7 -24.52 -13.35 -6.25
C ILE A 7 -24.21 -12.35 -7.37
N PHE A 8 -24.55 -11.09 -7.15
CA PHE A 8 -24.04 -9.99 -7.94
C PHE A 8 -22.54 -9.91 -7.69
N ILE A 9 -21.75 -10.52 -8.57
CA ILE A 9 -20.35 -10.15 -8.74
C ILE A 9 -20.40 -8.73 -9.31
N LEU A 10 -20.30 -7.73 -8.43
CA LEU A 10 -19.99 -6.36 -8.84
C LEU A 10 -18.73 -6.45 -9.69
N LYS A 11 -18.87 -6.20 -10.99
CA LYS A 11 -17.73 -6.00 -11.88
C LYS A 11 -16.94 -4.84 -11.27
N SER A 12 -15.82 -5.16 -10.64
CA SER A 12 -14.78 -4.21 -10.29
C SER A 12 -14.50 -3.39 -11.55
N THR A 13 -14.89 -2.11 -11.50
CA THR A 13 -14.50 -1.16 -12.53
C THR A 13 -12.99 -1.05 -12.44
N LYS A 14 -12.30 -1.51 -13.50
CA LYS A 14 -10.86 -1.27 -13.63
C LYS A 14 -10.60 0.21 -13.34
N SER A 15 -9.54 0.50 -12.62
CA SER A 15 -9.18 1.87 -12.32
C SER A 15 -9.06 2.67 -13.62
N GLU A 16 -9.87 3.71 -13.77
CA GLU A 16 -9.80 4.62 -14.91
C GLU A 16 -8.65 5.63 -14.68
N PHE A 17 -7.42 5.14 -14.58
CA PHE A 17 -6.27 6.04 -14.64
C PHE A 17 -6.04 6.42 -16.10
N THR A 18 -6.55 7.59 -16.50
CA THR A 18 -6.38 8.12 -17.85
C THR A 18 -4.93 8.53 -18.15
N SER A 19 -4.13 8.90 -17.14
CA SER A 19 -2.70 9.22 -17.31
C SER A 19 -1.90 9.28 -16.00
N LEU A 20 -0.56 9.18 -16.09
CA LEU A 20 0.38 9.44 -14.98
C LEU A 20 0.19 10.85 -14.39
N LYS A 21 -0.12 11.84 -15.23
CA LYS A 21 -0.35 13.23 -14.81
C LYS A 21 -1.58 13.32 -13.91
N ASP A 22 -2.66 12.63 -14.27
CA ASP A 22 -3.88 12.58 -13.47
C ASP A 22 -3.64 11.84 -12.16
N PHE A 23 -2.90 10.72 -12.19
CA PHE A 23 -2.50 10.01 -10.98
C PHE A 23 -1.75 10.92 -10.01
N ILE A 24 -0.66 11.56 -10.45
CA ILE A 24 0.14 12.46 -9.60
C ILE A 24 -0.75 13.60 -9.07
N LYS A 25 -1.58 14.21 -9.91
CA LYS A 25 -2.48 15.30 -9.50
C LYS A 25 -3.47 14.84 -8.43
N LYS A 26 -4.17 13.72 -8.64
CA LYS A 26 -5.12 13.14 -7.70
C LYS A 26 -4.43 12.79 -6.38
N THR A 27 -3.28 12.11 -6.43
CA THR A 27 -2.54 11.80 -5.20
C THR A 27 -2.11 13.08 -4.49
N SER A 28 -1.65 14.11 -5.22
CA SER A 28 -1.19 15.40 -4.65
C SER A 28 -2.25 16.18 -3.87
N LEU A 29 -3.55 15.93 -4.13
CA LEU A 29 -4.63 16.55 -3.34
C LEU A 29 -4.63 16.07 -1.87
N ALA A 30 -3.99 14.93 -1.58
CA ALA A 30 -3.74 14.48 -0.22
C ALA A 30 -2.44 15.07 0.39
N PHE A 31 -1.67 15.89 -0.34
CA PHE A 31 -0.38 16.46 0.07
C PHE A 31 -0.45 17.98 0.26
N VAL A 32 0.52 18.52 1.01
CA VAL A 32 0.77 19.95 1.10
C VAL A 32 1.83 20.42 0.09
N ASP A 33 2.78 19.57 -0.35
CA ASP A 33 3.73 19.91 -1.44
C ASP A 33 4.46 18.67 -2.01
N LEU A 34 4.62 18.58 -3.34
CA LEU A 34 5.36 17.50 -4.02
C LEU A 34 6.73 17.97 -4.52
N THR A 35 7.80 17.41 -3.95
CA THR A 35 9.17 17.54 -4.46
C THR A 35 9.37 16.71 -5.74
N ASN A 36 10.47 16.95 -6.47
CA ASN A 36 10.83 16.13 -7.63
C ASN A 36 11.06 14.66 -7.26
N ILE A 37 11.62 14.40 -6.06
CA ILE A 37 11.82 13.04 -5.55
C ILE A 37 10.45 12.35 -5.37
N HIS A 38 9.46 13.04 -4.79
CA HIS A 38 8.11 12.47 -4.64
C HIS A 38 7.49 12.13 -6.00
N LYS A 39 7.65 12.98 -7.01
CA LYS A 39 7.13 12.72 -8.37
C LYS A 39 7.74 11.48 -9.01
N GLU A 40 9.05 11.26 -8.85
CA GLU A 40 9.70 10.05 -9.39
C GLU A 40 9.25 8.79 -8.66
N ILE A 41 9.07 8.85 -7.34
CA ILE A 41 8.52 7.73 -6.56
C ILE A 41 7.08 7.43 -6.99
N LEU A 42 6.23 8.45 -7.12
CA LEU A 42 4.86 8.30 -7.59
C LEU A 42 4.78 7.72 -9.01
N LYS A 43 5.69 8.11 -9.89
CA LYS A 43 5.82 7.52 -11.23
C LYS A 43 6.18 6.03 -11.14
N ASN A 44 7.13 5.66 -10.29
CA ASN A 44 7.46 4.24 -10.08
C ASN A 44 6.26 3.45 -9.53
N ILE A 45 5.49 4.03 -8.60
CA ILE A 45 4.28 3.39 -8.07
C ILE A 45 3.21 3.25 -9.16
N TYR A 46 2.94 4.32 -9.91
CA TYR A 46 1.98 4.31 -11.02
C TYR A 46 2.31 3.20 -12.02
N GLU A 47 3.56 3.07 -12.44
CA GLU A 47 3.97 2.03 -13.39
C GLU A 47 3.70 0.62 -12.87
N VAL A 48 3.75 0.40 -11.55
CA VAL A 48 3.44 -0.88 -10.91
C VAL A 48 1.94 -1.15 -10.84
N ILE A 49 1.11 -0.13 -10.57
CA ILE A 49 -0.30 -0.32 -10.21
C ILE A 49 -1.32 0.16 -11.27
N LYS A 50 -0.88 0.76 -12.38
CA LYS A 50 -1.76 1.41 -13.38
C LYS A 50 -2.80 0.51 -14.06
N TYR A 51 -2.67 -0.82 -13.97
CA TYR A 51 -3.62 -1.77 -14.56
C TYR A 51 -4.41 -2.56 -13.52
N GLU A 52 -4.26 -2.19 -12.26
CA GLU A 52 -4.85 -2.89 -11.13
C GLU A 52 -6.26 -2.38 -10.84
N GLU A 53 -7.00 -3.13 -10.02
CA GLU A 53 -8.32 -2.71 -9.59
C GLU A 53 -8.26 -1.46 -8.71
N ARG A 54 -9.31 -0.64 -8.80
CA ARG A 54 -9.36 0.64 -8.12
C ARG A 54 -9.15 0.53 -6.62
N ASP A 55 -9.84 -0.39 -5.97
CA ASP A 55 -9.84 -0.49 -4.50
C ASP A 55 -8.47 -0.94 -3.98
N SER A 56 -7.77 -1.84 -4.68
CA SER A 56 -6.40 -2.21 -4.32
C SER A 56 -5.44 -1.02 -4.46
N VAL A 57 -5.58 -0.22 -5.51
CA VAL A 57 -4.76 0.97 -5.73
C VAL A 57 -4.99 2.02 -4.66
N VAL A 58 -6.25 2.37 -4.40
CA VAL A 58 -6.63 3.37 -3.40
C VAL A 58 -6.06 2.98 -2.03
N LEU A 59 -6.28 1.74 -1.63
CA LEU A 59 -5.85 1.24 -0.32
C LEU A 59 -4.32 1.13 -0.22
N PHE A 60 -3.65 0.63 -1.27
CA PHE A 60 -2.19 0.55 -1.31
C PHE A 60 -1.56 1.95 -1.26
N MET A 61 -2.10 2.91 -2.01
CA MET A 61 -1.62 4.30 -1.99
C MET A 61 -1.86 4.94 -0.62
N ALA A 62 -3.04 4.78 -0.04
CA ALA A 62 -3.32 5.31 1.29
C ALA A 62 -2.34 4.76 2.34
N ALA A 63 -2.09 3.45 2.30
CA ALA A 63 -1.13 2.78 3.16
C ALA A 63 0.29 3.31 2.96
N ALA A 64 0.74 3.39 1.71
CA ALA A 64 2.04 3.93 1.34
C ALA A 64 2.23 5.35 1.90
N LEU A 65 1.27 6.25 1.66
CA LEU A 65 1.35 7.63 2.14
C LEU A 65 1.34 7.71 3.67
N HIS A 66 0.47 6.94 4.33
CA HIS A 66 0.40 6.94 5.78
C HIS A 66 1.72 6.49 6.41
N ASN A 67 2.18 5.30 6.02
CA ASN A 67 3.35 4.63 6.58
C ASN A 67 4.63 5.43 6.31
N THR A 68 4.78 5.96 5.10
CA THR A 68 6.00 6.70 4.72
C THR A 68 5.97 8.18 5.10
N SER A 69 4.95 8.61 5.85
CA SER A 69 4.72 10.04 6.15
C SER A 69 4.75 10.90 4.88
N PHE A 70 3.94 10.53 3.89
CA PHE A 70 3.85 11.15 2.56
C PHE A 70 5.14 11.01 1.74
N LEU A 71 5.69 9.79 1.69
CA LEU A 71 6.89 9.42 0.92
C LEU A 71 8.19 10.11 1.40
N ASN A 72 8.21 10.58 2.65
CA ASN A 72 9.37 11.24 3.27
C ASN A 72 10.31 10.25 3.99
N LYS A 73 9.80 9.09 4.43
CA LYS A 73 10.60 8.04 5.11
C LYS A 73 10.29 6.65 4.56
N PHE A 74 11.31 5.83 4.35
CA PHE A 74 11.18 4.43 3.91
C PHE A 74 11.87 3.44 4.84
N VAL A 75 12.52 3.94 5.88
CA VAL A 75 13.23 3.15 6.88
C VAL A 75 12.91 3.77 8.22
N ASP A 76 12.45 2.95 9.17
CA ASP A 76 12.33 3.41 10.54
C ASP A 76 13.72 3.42 11.21
N ASN A 77 14.04 4.54 11.84
CA ASN A 77 15.31 4.75 12.56
C ASN A 77 15.22 4.37 14.04
N TRP A 78 14.02 4.17 14.57
CA TRP A 78 13.80 3.75 15.96
C TRP A 78 14.03 2.25 16.13
N ASP A 79 13.71 1.46 15.11
CA ASP A 79 13.97 0.03 15.08
C ASP A 79 15.45 -0.28 14.80
N LYS A 80 16.01 -1.22 15.56
CA LYS A 80 17.39 -1.68 15.42
C LYS A 80 17.42 -3.13 14.95
N GLY A 81 18.49 -3.49 14.23
CA GLY A 81 18.77 -4.86 13.82
C GLY A 81 18.33 -5.23 12.40
N MET A 82 18.55 -6.50 12.07
CA MET A 82 18.10 -7.11 10.82
C MET A 82 16.57 -7.15 10.80
N TYR A 83 15.96 -6.97 9.62
CA TYR A 83 14.49 -6.98 9.45
C TYR A 83 13.71 -5.90 10.22
N LYS A 84 14.37 -4.80 10.60
CA LYS A 84 13.68 -3.59 11.04
C LYS A 84 12.71 -3.04 9.98
N THR A 85 11.79 -2.19 10.41
CA THR A 85 10.71 -1.63 9.59
C THR A 85 11.21 -0.87 8.36
N ARG A 86 10.79 -1.30 7.15
CA ARG A 86 11.17 -0.69 5.86
C ARG A 86 10.04 -0.70 4.82
N GLY A 87 10.24 0.12 3.79
CA GLY A 87 9.44 0.13 2.57
C GLY A 87 8.11 0.87 2.71
N LEU A 88 7.31 0.80 1.64
CA LEU A 88 6.01 1.48 1.56
C LEU A 88 5.00 0.99 2.60
N LEU A 89 5.14 -0.26 3.05
CA LEU A 89 4.16 -0.92 3.92
C LEU A 89 4.66 -1.12 5.35
N GLU A 90 5.78 -0.46 5.73
CA GLU A 90 6.42 -0.64 7.05
C GLU A 90 6.58 -2.14 7.42
N ILE A 91 7.13 -2.92 6.48
CA ILE A 91 7.33 -4.36 6.65
C ILE A 91 8.44 -4.61 7.68
N GLN A 92 8.16 -5.45 8.66
CA GLN A 92 9.04 -5.73 9.80
C GLN A 92 9.00 -7.22 10.17
N GLY A 93 10.13 -7.76 10.61
CA GLY A 93 10.25 -9.12 11.15
C GLY A 93 10.58 -10.17 10.09
N PHE A 94 11.33 -11.19 10.52
CA PHE A 94 11.90 -12.21 9.65
C PHE A 94 10.85 -12.91 8.77
N GLU A 95 9.70 -13.29 9.33
CA GLU A 95 8.65 -14.01 8.60
C GLU A 95 8.08 -13.20 7.42
N LYS A 96 7.89 -11.88 7.61
CA LYS A 96 7.40 -11.01 6.53
C LYS A 96 8.45 -10.84 5.45
N TYR A 97 9.72 -10.69 5.84
CA TYR A 97 10.85 -10.64 4.92
C TYR A 97 11.03 -11.94 4.14
N GLN A 98 10.85 -13.09 4.78
CA GLN A 98 10.86 -14.41 4.13
C GLN A 98 9.70 -14.55 3.13
N THR A 99 8.51 -14.10 3.51
CA THR A 99 7.36 -14.07 2.60
C THR A 99 7.65 -13.20 1.38
N LEU A 100 8.20 -12.00 1.60
CA LEU A 100 8.60 -11.09 0.53
C LEU A 100 9.66 -11.70 -0.39
N SER A 101 10.68 -12.39 0.16
CA SER A 101 11.67 -13.13 -0.63
C SER A 101 11.04 -14.18 -1.53
N THR A 102 10.04 -14.91 -1.02
CA THR A 102 9.34 -15.96 -1.78
C THR A 102 8.50 -15.37 -2.92
N LEU A 103 7.92 -14.18 -2.71
CA LEU A 103 7.11 -13.48 -3.72
C LEU A 103 7.96 -12.71 -4.74
N SER A 104 9.15 -12.27 -4.36
CA SER A 104 10.06 -11.53 -5.23
C SER A 104 10.64 -12.43 -6.30
N THR A 105 10.66 -11.96 -7.54
CA THR A 105 11.36 -12.63 -8.63
C THR A 105 12.83 -12.22 -8.74
N ARG A 106 13.31 -11.32 -7.86
CA ARG A 106 14.62 -10.67 -8.04
C ARG A 106 15.49 -10.65 -6.78
N TYR A 107 14.92 -10.49 -5.59
CA TYR A 107 15.70 -10.31 -4.37
C TYR A 107 15.32 -11.31 -3.30
N ASN A 108 16.34 -11.90 -2.68
CA ASN A 108 16.19 -12.51 -1.38
C ASN A 108 16.34 -11.42 -0.30
N TYR A 109 15.21 -10.91 0.19
CA TYR A 109 15.16 -9.89 1.24
C TYR A 109 15.60 -10.40 2.62
N VAL A 110 15.68 -11.71 2.85
CA VAL A 110 16.30 -12.27 4.05
C VAL A 110 17.80 -11.92 4.08
N GLU A 111 18.48 -12.08 2.94
CA GLU A 111 19.91 -11.76 2.80
C GLU A 111 20.15 -10.28 2.51
N ASN A 112 19.25 -9.65 1.75
CA ASN A 112 19.39 -8.28 1.24
C ASN A 112 18.33 -7.35 1.85
N TYR A 113 18.13 -7.41 3.17
CA TYR A 113 17.02 -6.74 3.86
C TYR A 113 17.00 -5.21 3.71
N GLU A 114 18.15 -4.59 3.44
CA GLU A 114 18.28 -3.14 3.27
C GLU A 114 17.61 -2.64 1.99
N MET A 115 17.56 -3.48 0.96
CA MET A 115 16.96 -3.14 -0.34
C MET A 115 15.49 -2.72 -0.20
N LEU A 116 14.78 -3.24 0.80
CA LEU A 116 13.38 -2.89 1.04
C LEU A 116 13.16 -1.40 1.36
N GLY A 117 14.20 -0.70 1.82
CA GLY A 117 14.15 0.74 2.07
C GLY A 117 14.30 1.61 0.82
N ALA A 118 14.61 1.03 -0.35
CA ALA A 118 14.82 1.79 -1.58
C ALA A 118 13.51 1.97 -2.37
N PRO A 119 13.06 3.21 -2.66
CA PRO A 119 11.80 3.47 -3.37
C PRO A 119 11.95 3.35 -4.90
N VAL A 120 12.49 2.21 -5.34
CA VAL A 120 12.74 1.87 -6.76
C VAL A 120 11.70 0.88 -7.27
N SER A 121 11.44 0.88 -8.58
CA SER A 121 10.25 0.25 -9.17
C SER A 121 10.11 -1.25 -8.83
N PHE A 122 11.21 -2.00 -8.74
CA PHE A 122 11.17 -3.42 -8.40
C PHE A 122 10.84 -3.68 -6.92
N VAL A 123 11.34 -2.85 -5.99
CA VAL A 123 10.99 -2.95 -4.55
C VAL A 123 9.53 -2.59 -4.35
N ILE A 124 9.06 -1.57 -5.07
CA ILE A 124 7.65 -1.16 -5.05
C ILE A 124 6.76 -2.29 -5.58
N LYS A 125 7.16 -2.95 -6.68
CA LYS A 125 6.46 -4.13 -7.21
C LYS A 125 6.39 -5.24 -6.18
N ASP A 126 7.49 -5.57 -5.52
CA ASP A 126 7.53 -6.63 -4.50
C ASP A 126 6.65 -6.27 -3.28
N CYS A 127 6.69 -5.01 -2.83
CA CYS A 127 5.79 -4.51 -1.77
C CYS A 127 4.31 -4.66 -2.18
N TYR A 128 3.97 -4.33 -3.42
CA TYR A 128 2.61 -4.45 -3.91
C TYR A 128 2.18 -5.93 -4.01
N GLN A 129 3.04 -6.83 -4.48
CA GLN A 129 2.75 -8.27 -4.49
C GLN A 129 2.54 -8.83 -3.08
N TYR A 130 3.34 -8.39 -2.10
CA TYR A 130 3.13 -8.73 -0.69
C TYR A 130 1.77 -8.24 -0.18
N PHE A 131 1.39 -7.01 -0.50
CA PHE A 131 0.07 -6.46 -0.17
C PHE A 131 -1.06 -7.32 -0.73
N LEU A 132 -1.02 -7.68 -2.01
CA LEU A 132 -2.01 -8.54 -2.65
C LEU A 132 -2.08 -9.92 -1.96
N HIS A 133 -0.93 -10.51 -1.67
CA HIS A 133 -0.82 -11.80 -1.00
C HIS A 133 -1.48 -11.78 0.39
N VAL A 134 -1.20 -10.75 1.18
CA VAL A 134 -1.71 -10.61 2.56
C VAL A 134 -3.22 -10.37 2.59
N LEU A 135 -3.75 -9.56 1.67
CA LEU A 135 -5.17 -9.20 1.65
C LEU A 135 -6.07 -10.19 0.92
N LYS A 136 -5.52 -11.08 0.09
CA LYS A 136 -6.27 -12.16 -0.59
C LYS A 136 -7.50 -11.65 -1.35
N LEU A 137 -7.33 -10.57 -2.12
CA LEU A 137 -8.40 -9.93 -2.91
C LEU A 137 -9.52 -9.28 -2.09
N GLN A 138 -9.31 -9.00 -0.79
CA GLN A 138 -10.27 -8.31 0.07
C GLN A 138 -9.71 -6.92 0.46
N TYR A 139 -9.85 -5.94 -0.44
CA TYR A 139 -9.23 -4.61 -0.29
C TYR A 139 -10.11 -3.63 0.47
N THR A 140 -10.44 -3.96 1.71
CA THR A 140 -11.11 -3.04 2.63
C THR A 140 -10.13 -2.49 3.65
N PHE A 141 -10.40 -1.28 4.13
CA PHE A 141 -9.58 -0.63 5.17
C PHE A 141 -9.52 -1.49 6.46
N GLU A 142 -10.64 -2.09 6.83
CA GLU A 142 -10.77 -2.96 7.99
C GLU A 142 -9.93 -4.23 7.84
N ASN A 143 -10.00 -4.89 6.68
CA ASN A 143 -9.20 -6.07 6.42
C ASN A 143 -7.71 -5.73 6.40
N TYR A 144 -7.32 -4.57 5.84
CA TYR A 144 -5.94 -4.09 5.92
C TYR A 144 -5.46 -3.95 7.36
N CYS A 145 -6.22 -3.25 8.21
CA CYS A 145 -5.85 -3.05 9.61
C CYS A 145 -5.62 -4.38 10.33
N GLN A 146 -6.50 -5.35 10.10
CA GLN A 146 -6.40 -6.67 10.70
C GLN A 146 -5.21 -7.48 10.17
N LYS A 147 -5.03 -7.55 8.85
CA LYS A 147 -4.04 -8.42 8.21
C LYS A 147 -2.62 -7.89 8.28
N MET A 148 -2.44 -6.56 8.35
CA MET A 148 -1.12 -5.93 8.47
C MET A 148 -0.62 -5.87 9.92
N GLY A 149 -1.46 -6.25 10.89
CA GLY A 149 -1.09 -6.31 12.30
C GLY A 149 -1.30 -5.00 13.06
N LEU A 150 -2.15 -4.09 12.57
CA LEU A 150 -2.52 -2.87 13.32
C LEU A 150 -3.51 -3.17 14.46
N GLY A 151 -4.23 -4.29 14.36
CA GLY A 151 -5.20 -4.76 15.33
C GLY A 151 -6.60 -4.90 14.73
N GLU A 152 -7.54 -5.42 15.51
CA GLU A 152 -8.95 -5.45 15.12
C GLU A 152 -9.47 -4.02 14.98
N TYR A 153 -9.99 -3.67 13.81
CA TYR A 153 -10.39 -2.30 13.47
C TYR A 153 -11.32 -1.69 14.53
N GLU A 154 -12.33 -2.42 14.99
CA GLU A 154 -13.28 -1.94 16.01
C GLU A 154 -12.61 -1.48 17.30
N LYS A 155 -11.47 -2.09 17.67
CA LYS A 155 -10.71 -1.74 18.87
C LYS A 155 -9.78 -0.54 18.67
N ILE A 156 -9.39 -0.26 17.42
CA ILE A 156 -8.38 0.76 17.08
C ILE A 156 -8.93 1.96 16.32
N LYS A 157 -10.18 1.93 15.85
CA LYS A 157 -10.78 2.95 14.95
C LYS A 157 -10.73 4.38 15.47
N ASN A 158 -10.66 4.56 16.80
CA ASN A 158 -10.59 5.87 17.44
C ASN A 158 -9.14 6.35 17.72
N ARG A 159 -8.12 5.56 17.40
CA ARG A 159 -6.73 5.99 17.55
C ARG A 159 -6.40 7.08 16.54
N ARG A 160 -5.65 8.10 16.96
CA ARG A 160 -5.34 9.28 16.13
C ARG A 160 -4.63 8.91 14.82
N ASP A 161 -3.68 7.99 14.87
CA ASP A 161 -2.96 7.50 13.70
C ASP A 161 -3.88 6.77 12.70
N ILE A 162 -4.81 5.95 13.20
CA ILE A 162 -5.81 5.26 12.38
C ILE A 162 -6.81 6.23 11.75
N LEU A 163 -7.28 7.23 12.49
CA LEU A 163 -8.14 8.29 11.96
C LEU A 163 -7.45 9.08 10.84
N ARG A 164 -6.15 9.40 11.01
CA ARG A 164 -5.36 10.06 9.97
C ARG A 164 -5.21 9.18 8.74
N PHE A 165 -4.92 7.90 8.93
CA PHE A 165 -4.84 6.95 7.83
C PHE A 165 -6.17 6.84 7.07
N LYS A 166 -7.28 6.71 7.80
CA LYS A 166 -8.63 6.65 7.23
C LYS A 166 -8.97 7.91 6.43
N SER A 167 -8.60 9.09 6.93
CA SER A 167 -8.79 10.35 6.21
C SER A 167 -8.02 10.39 4.87
N ILE A 168 -6.79 9.87 4.82
CA ILE A 168 -6.04 9.75 3.56
C ILE A 168 -6.77 8.79 2.61
N TYR A 169 -7.20 7.64 3.13
CA TYR A 169 -7.94 6.65 2.35
C TYR A 169 -9.24 7.22 1.77
N ASP A 170 -9.99 8.00 2.54
CA ASP A 170 -11.25 8.62 2.11
C ASP A 170 -11.02 9.66 1.01
N VAL A 171 -10.03 10.55 1.19
CA VAL A 171 -9.66 11.52 0.16
C VAL A 171 -9.25 10.81 -1.14
N LEU A 172 -8.44 9.75 -1.05
CA LEU A 172 -8.03 8.99 -2.23
C LEU A 172 -9.21 8.24 -2.87
N THR A 173 -10.14 7.72 -2.06
CA THR A 173 -11.37 7.11 -2.56
C THR A 173 -12.21 8.12 -3.33
N ASP A 174 -12.28 9.38 -2.91
CA ASP A 174 -13.09 10.38 -3.62
C ASP A 174 -12.47 10.82 -4.94
N VAL A 175 -11.14 10.87 -5.03
CA VAL A 175 -10.46 11.39 -6.22
C VAL A 175 -10.15 10.32 -7.26
N TYR A 176 -10.00 9.05 -6.89
CA TYR A 176 -9.70 7.98 -7.84
C TYR A 176 -10.94 7.45 -8.53
#